data_AF-A0A6B3CZP2-F1
#
_entry.id   AF-A0A6B3CZP2-F1
#
_cell.length_a   1.000
_cell.length_b   1.000
_cell.length_c   1.000
_cell.angle_alpha   90.00
_cell.angle_beta   90.00
_cell.angle_gamma   90.00
#
_symmetry.space_group_name_H-M   'P 1'
#
loop_
_entity.id
_entity.type
_entity.pdbx_description
1 polymer ?
#
loop_
_entity_poly.entity_id
_entity_poly.type
_entity_poly.pdbx_seq_one_letter_code
_entity_poly.pdbx_strand_id
1 'polypeptide(L)' 'GSGTQRLYSFRDVVVLKIVKRFLDTGVSLQNIRTTVQHLRERGFRDLERMTLMSDGATVYECGSPDEVHALL' A
#
# COMPACT_ATOMS: atom_id res chain seq x y z
N GLY A 1 -6.47 -33.92 8.18
CA GLY A 1 -6.34 -33.01 7.03
C GLY A 1 -4.93 -32.45 7.04
N SER A 2 -4.13 -32.72 6.00
CA SER A 2 -2.77 -32.20 5.88
C SER A 2 -2.82 -30.70 5.60
N GLY A 3 -2.81 -29.90 6.67
CA GLY A 3 -2.97 -28.46 6.60
C GLY A 3 -1.80 -27.82 5.86
N THR A 4 -2.02 -27.38 4.62
CA THR A 4 -1.15 -26.40 3.98
C THR A 4 -1.19 -25.12 4.81
N GLN A 5 -0.08 -24.78 5.47
CA GLN A 5 0.08 -23.46 6.08
C GLN A 5 -0.12 -22.39 5.02
N ARG A 6 -0.93 -21.38 5.34
CA ARG A 6 -0.98 -20.16 4.52
C ARG A 6 0.34 -19.42 4.73
N LEU A 7 1.17 -19.37 3.69
CA LEU A 7 2.44 -18.65 3.69
C LEU A 7 2.29 -17.15 4.01
N TYR A 8 1.10 -16.61 3.77
CA TYR A 8 0.77 -15.20 3.93
C TYR A 8 -0.47 -15.03 4.81
N SER A 9 -0.41 -14.07 5.73
CA SER A 9 -1.60 -13.59 6.43
C SER A 9 -2.50 -12.78 5.48
N PHE A 10 -3.75 -12.52 5.89
CA PHE A 10 -4.64 -11.63 5.12
C PHE A 10 -4.00 -10.26 4.87
N ARG A 11 -3.32 -9.72 5.90
CA ARG A 11 -2.60 -8.45 5.82
C ARG A 11 -1.51 -8.48 4.76
N ASP A 12 -0.74 -9.57 4.70
CA ASP A 12 0.30 -9.72 3.68
C ASP A 12 -0.30 -9.71 2.27
N VAL A 13 -1.43 -10.37 2.06
CA VAL A 13 -2.13 -10.36 0.77
C VAL A 13 -2.60 -8.95 0.39
N VAL A 14 -3.13 -8.17 1.35
CA VAL A 14 -3.52 -6.77 1.11
C VAL A 14 -2.32 -5.92 0.73
N VAL A 15 -1.22 -6.00 1.49
CA VAL A 15 0.02 -5.26 1.20
C VAL A 15 0.59 -5.66 -0.16
N LEU A 16 0.59 -6.95 -0.50
CA LEU A 16 1.04 -7.44 -1.82
C LEU A 16 0.17 -6.89 -2.97
N LYS A 17 -1.14 -6.76 -2.76
CA LYS A 17 -2.02 -6.12 -3.76
C LYS A 17 -1.66 -4.64 -3.98
N ILE A 18 -1.30 -3.92 -2.93
CA ILE A 18 -0.84 -2.51 -3.03
C ILE A 18 0.49 -2.44 -3.78
N VAL A 19 1.47 -3.29 -3.40
CA VAL A 19 2.77 -3.40 -4.09
C VAL A 19 2.58 -3.65 -5.58
N LYS A 20 1.72 -4.61 -5.94
CA LYS A 20 1.42 -4.94 -7.33
C LYS A 20 0.85 -3.73 -8.09
N ARG A 21 -0.08 -2.98 -7.49
CA ARG A 21 -0.65 -1.77 -8.11
C ARG A 21 0.41 -0.70 -8.36
N PHE A 22 1.31 -0.46 -7.42
CA PHE A 22 2.40 0.49 -7.62
C PHE A 22 3.39 0.06 -8.69
N LEU A 23 3.69 -1.25 -8.79
CA LEU A 23 4.50 -1.78 -9.89
C LEU A 23 3.83 -1.56 -11.25
N ASP A 24 2.54 -1.84 -11.35
CA ASP A 24 1.78 -1.66 -12.61
C ASP A 24 1.75 -0.19 -13.06
N THR A 25 1.75 0.76 -12.12
CA THR A 25 1.74 2.20 -12.41
C THR A 25 3.15 2.78 -12.58
N GLY A 26 4.20 1.96 -12.54
CA GLY A 26 5.59 2.40 -12.79
C GLY A 26 6.28 3.08 -11.62
N VAL A 27 5.75 2.94 -10.39
CA VAL A 27 6.40 3.48 -9.19
C VAL A 27 7.71 2.74 -8.93
N SER A 28 8.76 3.47 -8.56
CA SER A 28 10.08 2.87 -8.30
C SER A 28 10.04 1.84 -7.15
N LEU A 29 10.84 0.78 -7.27
CA LEU A 29 10.98 -0.25 -6.21
C LEU A 29 11.46 0.33 -4.87
N GLN A 30 12.24 1.42 -4.91
CA GLN A 30 12.70 2.12 -3.71
C GLN A 30 11.52 2.75 -2.96
N ASN A 31 10.64 3.45 -3.66
CA ASN A 31 9.44 4.05 -3.06
C ASN A 31 8.49 2.97 -2.55
N ILE A 32 8.27 1.92 -3.34
CA ILE A 32 7.46 0.78 -2.93
C ILE A 32 7.98 0.17 -1.62
N ARG A 33 9.31 0.00 -1.47
CA ARG A 33 9.91 -0.52 -0.24
C ARG A 33 9.62 0.37 0.96
N THR A 34 9.81 1.68 0.81
CA THR A 34 9.53 2.66 1.87
C THR A 34 8.05 2.66 2.24
N THR A 35 7.14 2.63 1.26
CA THR A 35 5.70 2.56 1.53
C THR A 35 5.32 1.25 2.23
N VAL A 36 5.86 0.11 1.83
CA VAL A 36 5.59 -1.18 2.49
C VAL A 36 6.04 -1.17 3.94
N GLN A 37 7.18 -0.53 4.27
CA GLN A 37 7.61 -0.35 5.65
C GLN A 37 6.58 0.46 6.45
N HIS A 38 6.12 1.60 5.90
CA HIS A 38 5.07 2.43 6.50
C HIS A 38 3.75 1.67 6.73
N LEU A 39 3.30 0.90 5.74
CA LEU A 39 2.07 0.08 5.85
C LEU A 39 2.21 -1.05 6.89
N ARG A 40 3.42 -1.56 7.10
CA ARG A 40 3.72 -2.60 8.10
C ARG A 40 3.74 -2.08 9.54
N GLU A 41 3.95 -0.79 9.74
CA GLU A 41 3.87 -0.14 11.05
C GLU A 41 2.42 0.19 11.45
N ARG A 42 1.50 0.24 10.48
CA ARG A 42 0.09 0.62 10.67
C ARG A 42 -0.83 -0.56 11.02
N GLY A 43 -1.88 -0.32 11.79
CA GLY A 43 -2.88 -1.32 12.13
C GLY A 43 -3.74 -1.71 10.92
N PHE A 44 -4.40 -2.87 11.00
CA PHE A 44 -5.29 -3.33 9.94
C PHE A 44 -6.44 -2.36 9.63
N ARG A 45 -7.03 -1.76 10.68
CA ARG A 45 -8.13 -0.78 10.52
C ARG A 45 -7.67 0.51 9.83
N ASP A 46 -6.40 0.85 9.93
CA ASP A 46 -5.85 2.04 9.30
C ASP A 46 -5.78 1.82 7.78
N LEU A 47 -5.37 0.63 7.34
CA LEU A 47 -5.31 0.26 5.92
C LEU A 47 -6.68 0.34 5.23
N GLU A 48 -7.77 0.07 5.93
CA GLU A 48 -9.13 0.14 5.36
C GLU A 48 -9.57 1.57 5.02
N ARG A 49 -9.00 2.57 5.71
CA ARG A 49 -9.37 3.99 5.54
C ARG A 49 -8.34 4.79 4.76
N MET A 50 -7.20 4.19 4.42
CA MET A 50 -6.13 4.87 3.70
C MET A 50 -6.49 5.07 2.23
N THR A 51 -6.29 6.30 1.77
CA THR A 51 -6.17 6.60 0.34
C THR A 51 -4.70 6.83 0.03
N LEU A 52 -4.15 6.05 -0.91
CA LEU A 52 -2.76 6.21 -1.36
C LEU A 52 -2.75 6.76 -2.78
N MET A 53 -2.01 7.84 -3.00
CA MET A 53 -1.81 8.47 -4.31
C MET A 53 -0.33 8.42 -4.69
N SER A 54 -0.01 8.29 -5.98
CA SER A 54 1.37 8.36 -6.44
C SER A 54 1.47 9.15 -7.75
N ASP A 55 2.52 9.96 -7.85
CA ASP A 55 2.93 10.70 -9.06
C ASP A 55 4.06 9.97 -9.83
N GLY A 56 4.34 8.71 -9.48
CA GLY A 56 5.44 7.91 -10.02
C GLY A 56 6.78 8.08 -9.28
N ALA A 57 7.00 9.23 -8.61
CA ALA A 57 8.22 9.54 -7.88
C ALA A 57 8.06 9.49 -6.36
N THR A 58 6.83 9.65 -5.86
CA THR A 58 6.50 9.64 -4.44
C THR A 58 5.14 8.96 -4.23
N VAL A 59 4.92 8.41 -3.04
CA VAL A 59 3.60 7.91 -2.61
C VAL A 59 3.14 8.77 -1.44
N TYR A 60 1.91 9.27 -1.54
CA TYR A 60 1.25 10.12 -0.55
C TYR A 60 0.09 9.37 0.09
N GLU A 61 -0.09 9.58 1.39
CA GLU A 61 -1.30 9.20 2.11
C GLU A 61 -2.21 10.42 2.13
N CYS A 62 -3.40 10.30 1.55
CA CYS A 62 -4.41 11.35 1.54
C CYS A 62 -5.47 11.02 2.60
N GLY A 63 -5.60 11.90 3.59
CA GLY A 63 -6.61 11.78 4.65
C GLY A 63 -7.96 12.42 4.27
N SER A 64 -7.99 13.22 3.22
CA SER A 64 -9.20 13.91 2.75
C SER A 64 -9.24 14.03 1.21
N PRO A 65 -10.44 14.21 0.61
CA PRO A 65 -10.56 14.49 -0.82
C PRO A 65 -9.83 15.76 -1.27
N ASP A 66 -9.75 16.77 -0.39
CA ASP A 66 -9.06 18.03 -0.69
C ASP A 66 -7.54 17.82 -0.84
N GLU A 67 -6.94 16.96 -0.02
CA GLU A 67 -5.53 16.56 -0.16
C GLU A 67 -5.26 15.79 -1.46
N VAL A 68 -6.24 15.04 -1.96
CA VAL A 68 -6.14 14.40 -3.28
C VAL A 68 -6.14 15.45 -4.39
N HIS A 69 -7.02 16.46 -4.29
CA HIS A 69 -7.11 17.52 -5.30
C HIS A 69 -5.84 18.39 -5.36
N ALA A 70 -5.18 18.61 -4.22
CA ALA A 70 -3.94 19.37 -4.17
C ALA A 70 -2.74 18.69 -4.90
N LEU A 71 -2.86 17.40 -5.21
CA LEU A 71 -1.82 16.59 -5.87
C LEU A 71 -2.11 16.32 -7.36
N LEU A 72 -3.23 16.82 -7.89
CA LEU A 72 -3.66 16.71 -9.31
C LEU A 72 -3.43 18.02 -10.06
#